data_AF-A0A3C1CJE7-F1
#
_entry.id   AF-A0A3C1CJE7-F1
#
_cell.length_a   1.000
_cell.length_b   1.000
_cell.length_c   1.000
_cell.angle_alpha   90.00
_cell.angle_beta   90.00
_cell.angle_gamma   90.00
#
_symmetry.space_group_name_H-M   'P 1'
#
loop_
_entity.id
_entity.type
_entity.pdbx_description
1 polymer ?
#
loop_
_entity_poly.entity_id
_entity_poly.type
_entity_poly.pdbx_seq_one_letter_code
_entity_poly.pdbx_strand_id
1 'polypeptide(L)'
;MNTLPARGEATAWGCGPALAYMRAYADPSFQLVCPGDAQGHQAVTCFGQAPCAPGQRMIAIADPCPAAYMNEAHNSWVLDHEATGSPIPDGSTAIDPYGYCT
;
A
#
# COMPACT_ATOMS: atom_id res chain seq x y z
N MET A 1 -3.43 -19.91 13.27
CA MET A 1 -3.37 -18.43 13.28
C MET A 1 -2.21 -18.05 12.40
N ASN A 2 -2.45 -17.44 11.24
CA ASN A 2 -1.35 -16.96 10.40
C ASN A 2 -0.82 -15.69 11.07
N THR A 3 0.39 -15.74 11.63
CA THR A 3 1.04 -14.58 12.24
C THR A 3 1.33 -13.55 11.16
N LEU A 4 0.91 -12.31 11.39
CA LEU A 4 1.26 -11.18 10.53
C LEU A 4 2.79 -11.01 10.53
N PRO A 5 3.46 -10.93 9.37
CA PRO A 5 4.90 -10.68 9.30
C PRO A 5 5.23 -9.25 9.77
N ALA A 6 6.48 -8.99 10.17
CA ALA A 6 6.91 -7.63 10.51
C ALA A 6 6.93 -6.72 9.27
N ARG A 7 7.00 -5.40 9.50
CA ARG A 7 7.06 -4.39 8.42
C ARG A 7 8.28 -4.66 7.54
N GLY A 8 8.06 -4.82 6.23
CA GLY A 8 9.12 -5.09 5.25
C GLY A 8 9.51 -6.56 5.11
N GLU A 9 8.89 -7.48 5.86
CA GLU A 9 9.26 -8.91 5.89
C GLU A 9 8.19 -9.84 5.31
N ALA A 10 7.20 -9.28 4.61
CA ALA A 10 6.15 -10.10 4.03
C ALA A 10 6.67 -10.92 2.84
N THR A 11 6.24 -12.17 2.74
CA THR A 11 6.64 -13.11 1.67
C THR A 11 5.46 -13.83 1.02
N ALA A 12 4.28 -13.72 1.61
CA ALA A 12 3.09 -14.41 1.15
C ALA A 12 2.42 -13.66 -0.01
N TRP A 13 2.00 -14.41 -1.03
CA TRP A 13 1.26 -13.90 -2.18
C TRP A 13 -0.26 -13.98 -1.95
N GLY A 14 -1.01 -13.18 -2.70
CA GLY A 14 -2.46 -13.25 -2.76
C GLY A 14 -3.17 -12.17 -1.93
N CYS A 15 -4.43 -11.90 -2.26
CA CYS A 15 -5.19 -10.82 -1.65
C CYS A 15 -5.47 -10.99 -0.15
N GLY A 16 -5.60 -12.23 0.34
CA GLY A 16 -5.77 -12.50 1.77
C GLY A 16 -4.60 -11.95 2.60
N PRO A 17 -3.37 -12.42 2.34
CA PRO A 17 -2.16 -11.88 2.96
C PRO A 17 -1.95 -10.38 2.71
N ALA A 18 -2.15 -9.90 1.47
CA ALA A 18 -1.99 -8.49 1.13
C ALA A 18 -2.92 -7.59 1.97
N LEU A 19 -4.21 -7.92 2.06
CA LEU A 19 -5.18 -7.17 2.86
C LEU A 19 -4.86 -7.25 4.36
N ALA A 20 -4.40 -8.40 4.86
CA ALA A 20 -3.99 -8.52 6.25
C ALA A 20 -2.80 -7.62 6.58
N TYR A 21 -1.79 -7.58 5.70
CA TYR A 21 -0.62 -6.71 5.84
C TYR A 21 -1.00 -5.23 5.79
N MET A 22 -1.72 -4.82 4.75
CA MET A 22 -2.11 -3.41 4.57
C MET A 22 -3.01 -2.92 5.71
N ARG A 23 -3.94 -3.73 6.22
CA ARG A 23 -4.75 -3.36 7.40
C ARG A 23 -3.94 -3.08 8.65
N ALA A 24 -2.76 -3.67 8.77
CA ALA A 24 -1.89 -3.48 9.92
C ALA A 24 -0.88 -2.34 9.75
N TYR A 25 -0.48 -2.05 8.51
CA TYR A 25 0.68 -1.19 8.24
C TYR A 25 0.43 0.01 7.33
N ALA A 26 -0.65 0.03 6.54
CA ALA A 26 -1.04 1.16 5.72
C ALA A 26 -1.72 2.26 6.56
N ASP A 27 -1.81 3.47 6.01
CA ASP A 27 -2.62 4.54 6.59
C ASP A 27 -4.10 4.10 6.62
N PRO A 28 -4.74 4.05 7.81
CA PRO A 28 -6.11 3.58 7.96
C PRO A 28 -7.16 4.48 7.26
N SER A 29 -6.78 5.67 6.81
CA SER A 29 -7.63 6.55 6.01
C SER A 29 -7.79 6.10 4.56
N PHE A 30 -6.99 5.14 4.09
CA PHE A 30 -7.07 4.61 2.72
C PHE A 30 -8.00 3.41 2.63
N GLN A 31 -8.85 3.42 1.59
CA GLN A 31 -9.62 2.25 1.21
C GLN A 31 -8.71 1.20 0.57
N LEU A 32 -8.86 -0.07 0.96
CA LEU A 32 -8.06 -1.18 0.42
C LEU A 32 -8.87 -2.01 -0.58
N VAL A 33 -8.35 -2.22 -1.78
CA VAL A 33 -9.00 -2.99 -2.85
C VAL A 33 -8.04 -4.05 -3.40
N CYS A 34 -8.44 -5.33 -3.31
CA CYS A 34 -7.70 -6.46 -3.88
C CYS A 34 -8.66 -7.61 -4.26
N PRO A 35 -8.70 -8.09 -5.51
CA PRO A 35 -8.02 -7.49 -6.65
C PRO A 35 -8.61 -6.12 -6.98
N GLY A 36 -7.76 -5.16 -7.31
CA GLY A 36 -8.13 -3.81 -7.73
C GLY A 36 -7.55 -3.47 -9.10
N ASP A 37 -8.04 -2.38 -9.69
CA ASP A 37 -7.46 -1.84 -10.92
C ASP A 37 -6.30 -0.90 -10.58
N ALA A 38 -5.10 -1.23 -11.05
CA ALA A 38 -3.90 -0.44 -10.89
C ALA A 38 -3.39 0.13 -12.23
N GLN A 39 -4.27 0.28 -13.23
CA GLN A 39 -3.99 0.97 -14.51
C GLN A 39 -2.76 0.43 -15.26
N GLY A 40 -2.55 -0.89 -15.22
CA GLY A 40 -1.41 -1.54 -15.88
C GLY A 40 -0.16 -1.68 -15.00
N HIS A 41 -0.19 -1.22 -13.75
CA HIS A 41 0.82 -1.50 -12.73
C HIS A 41 0.42 -2.69 -11.84
N GLN A 42 1.36 -3.18 -11.02
CA GLN A 42 1.08 -4.24 -10.03
C GLN A 42 0.18 -3.74 -8.90
N ALA A 43 0.32 -2.48 -8.53
CA ALA A 43 -0.46 -1.82 -7.52
C ALA A 43 -0.40 -0.30 -7.69
N VAL A 44 -1.27 0.41 -6.98
CA VAL A 44 -1.26 1.87 -6.93
C VAL A 44 -1.86 2.39 -5.63
N THR A 45 -1.20 3.38 -5.05
CA THR A 45 -1.73 4.23 -3.98
C THR A 45 -2.10 5.58 -4.58
N CYS A 46 -3.30 6.07 -4.29
CA CYS A 46 -3.79 7.34 -4.80
C CYS A 46 -4.33 8.23 -3.67
N PHE A 47 -4.10 9.53 -3.81
CA PHE A 47 -4.59 10.55 -2.90
C PHE A 47 -5.23 11.70 -3.69
N GLY A 48 -6.53 11.56 -3.96
CA GLY A 48 -7.35 12.60 -4.61
C GLY A 48 -6.97 12.97 -6.04
N GLN A 49 -6.17 12.14 -6.71
CA GLN A 49 -5.76 12.29 -8.11
C GLN A 49 -5.87 10.94 -8.83
N ALA A 50 -5.91 10.99 -10.18
CA ALA A 50 -5.90 9.79 -11.02
C ALA A 50 -4.79 8.83 -10.56
N PRO A 51 -5.07 7.53 -10.36
CA PRO A 51 -6.21 6.74 -10.87
C PRO A 51 -7.55 6.92 -10.15
N CYS A 52 -7.60 7.61 -9.01
CA CYS A 52 -8.79 7.67 -8.17
C CYS A 52 -9.58 8.96 -8.36
N ALA A 53 -10.87 8.92 -7.99
CA ALA A 53 -11.69 10.12 -8.06
C ALA A 53 -11.17 11.20 -7.09
N PRO A 54 -11.38 12.49 -7.38
CA PRO A 54 -11.01 13.57 -6.47
C PRO A 54 -11.52 13.33 -5.05
N GLY A 55 -10.64 13.49 -4.06
CA GLY A 55 -10.94 13.25 -2.65
C GLY A 55 -10.91 11.77 -2.20
N GLN A 56 -10.73 10.80 -3.10
CA GLN A 56 -10.55 9.41 -2.71
C GLN A 56 -9.11 9.13 -2.24
N ARG A 57 -8.99 8.36 -1.16
CA ARG A 57 -7.74 7.75 -0.70
C ARG A 57 -7.88 6.25 -0.86
N MET A 58 -7.15 5.65 -1.78
CA MET A 58 -7.28 4.23 -2.08
C MET A 58 -5.92 3.58 -2.37
N ILE A 59 -5.78 2.34 -1.93
CA ILE A 59 -4.75 1.41 -2.37
C ILE A 59 -5.45 0.31 -3.18
N ALA A 60 -5.06 0.17 -4.45
CA ALA A 60 -5.54 -0.90 -5.31
C ALA A 60 -4.38 -1.84 -5.66
N ILE A 61 -4.55 -3.14 -5.39
CA ILE A 61 -3.57 -4.18 -5.68
C ILE A 61 -4.09 -5.05 -6.83
N ALA A 62 -3.44 -4.99 -7.99
CA ALA A 62 -3.76 -5.82 -9.15
C ALA A 62 -3.00 -7.16 -9.12
N ASP A 63 -1.69 -7.11 -8.80
CA ASP A 63 -0.82 -8.27 -8.59
C ASP A 63 -0.39 -8.32 -7.11
N PRO A 64 -0.98 -9.21 -6.29
CA PRO A 64 -0.77 -9.25 -4.85
C PRO A 64 0.53 -9.95 -4.47
N CYS A 65 1.64 -9.47 -5.00
CA CYS A 65 2.99 -9.86 -4.61
C CYS A 65 3.44 -9.10 -3.34
N PRO A 66 4.39 -9.65 -2.56
CA PRO A 66 4.87 -9.02 -1.34
C PRO A 66 5.41 -7.61 -1.52
N ALA A 67 6.26 -7.38 -2.51
CA ALA A 67 6.82 -6.07 -2.78
C ALA A 67 5.71 -5.02 -3.02
N ALA A 68 4.71 -5.35 -3.83
CA ALA A 68 3.62 -4.44 -4.18
C ALA A 68 2.81 -4.01 -2.96
N TYR A 69 2.24 -4.93 -2.17
CA TYR A 69 1.41 -4.51 -1.03
C TYR A 69 2.23 -3.93 0.13
N MET A 70 3.53 -4.26 0.25
CA MET A 70 4.41 -3.59 1.22
C MET A 70 4.70 -2.15 0.78
N ASN A 71 4.97 -1.94 -0.50
CA ASN A 71 5.18 -0.62 -1.09
C ASN A 71 3.95 0.26 -0.91
N GLU A 72 2.75 -0.20 -1.30
CA GLU A 72 1.56 0.63 -1.18
C GLU A 72 1.17 0.94 0.28
N ALA A 73 1.41 0.00 1.20
CA ALA A 73 1.23 0.27 2.62
C ALA A 73 2.17 1.42 3.08
N HIS A 74 3.41 1.46 2.62
CA HIS A 74 4.33 2.56 2.93
C HIS A 74 3.95 3.86 2.21
N ASN A 75 3.70 3.79 0.90
CA ASN A 75 3.34 4.94 0.06
C ASN A 75 2.11 5.68 0.60
N SER A 76 1.13 4.98 1.18
CA SER A 76 -0.04 5.63 1.80
C SER A 76 0.33 6.64 2.89
N TRP A 77 1.34 6.35 3.71
CA TRP A 77 1.86 7.28 4.71
C TRP A 77 2.70 8.39 4.09
N VAL A 78 3.49 8.09 3.06
CA VAL A 78 4.28 9.11 2.35
C VAL A 78 3.33 10.15 1.73
N LEU A 79 2.28 9.71 1.05
CA LEU A 79 1.31 10.62 0.42
C LEU A 79 0.48 11.39 1.46
N ASP A 80 0.06 10.78 2.57
CA ASP A 80 -0.62 11.51 3.64
C ASP A 80 0.32 12.53 4.30
N HIS A 81 1.59 12.18 4.50
CA HIS A 81 2.61 13.10 5.01
C HIS A 81 2.80 14.31 4.08
N GLU A 82 2.95 14.09 2.78
CA GLU A 82 3.07 15.17 1.80
C GLU A 82 1.83 16.07 1.77
N ALA A 83 0.65 15.50 1.95
CA ALA A 83 -0.61 16.25 1.94
C ALA A 83 -0.92 17.00 3.24
N THR A 84 -0.49 16.48 4.41
CA THR A 84 -0.97 16.95 5.71
C THR A 84 0.11 17.23 6.75
N GLY A 85 1.34 16.74 6.54
CA GLY A 85 2.42 16.77 7.51
C GLY A 85 2.34 15.67 8.59
N SER A 86 1.40 14.71 8.48
CA SER A 86 1.32 13.55 9.37
C SER A 86 2.65 12.79 9.47
N PRO A 87 3.06 12.29 10.64
CA PRO A 87 4.31 11.55 10.77
C PRO A 87 4.24 10.18 10.05
N ILE A 88 5.33 9.79 9.38
CA ILE A 88 5.48 8.47 8.77
C ILE A 88 5.98 7.48 9.84
N PRO A 89 5.34 6.30 10.04
CA PRO A 89 5.67 5.38 11.13
C PRO A 89 7.13 4.91 11.20
N ASP A 90 7.80 4.76 10.05
CA ASP A 90 9.21 4.36 9.96
C ASP A 90 10.15 5.55 9.70
N GLY A 91 9.60 6.76 9.58
CA GLY A 91 10.34 7.99 9.31
C GLY A 91 10.93 8.11 7.89
N SER A 92 10.66 7.16 6.99
CA SER A 92 11.17 7.18 5.61
C SER A 92 10.20 7.87 4.67
N THR A 93 10.69 8.71 3.76
CA THR A 93 9.91 9.33 2.69
C THR A 93 10.10 8.65 1.32
N ALA A 94 10.78 7.51 1.29
CA ALA A 94 11.08 6.80 0.04
C ALA A 94 9.84 6.09 -0.51
N ILE A 95 9.39 6.45 -1.71
CA ILE A 95 8.37 5.69 -2.46
C ILE A 95 8.95 4.34 -2.92
N ASP A 96 8.14 3.29 -2.81
CA ASP A 96 8.44 1.92 -3.22
C ASP A 96 9.74 1.31 -2.63
N PRO A 97 9.94 1.34 -1.29
CA PRO A 97 11.23 0.94 -0.71
C PRO A 97 11.49 -0.57 -0.71
N TYR A 98 10.51 -1.41 -1.06
CA TYR A 98 10.59 -2.87 -0.95
C TYR A 98 10.77 -3.60 -2.30
N GLY A 99 11.10 -2.86 -3.37
CA GLY A 99 11.42 -3.42 -4.69
C GLY A 99 10.20 -3.71 -5.56
N TYR A 100 10.28 -4.71 -6.44
CA TYR A 100 9.25 -5.01 -7.45
C TYR A 100 8.85 -6.48 -7.41
N CYS A 101 7.66 -6.80 -7.94
CA CYS A 101 7.25 -8.19 -8.15
C CYS A 101 8.20 -8.89 -9.13
N THR A 102 8.60 -10.12 -8.81
CA THR A 102 9.50 -10.98 -9.62
C THR A 102 8.78 -12.19 -10.17
#